data_AF-A0A7C3QW57-F1
#
_entry.id   AF-A0A7C3QW57-F1
#
_cell.length_a   1.000
_cell.length_b   1.000
_cell.length_c   1.000
_cell.angle_alpha   90.00
_cell.angle_beta   90.00
_cell.angle_gamma   90.00
#
_symmetry.space_group_name_H-M   'P 1'
#
loop_
_entity.id
_entity.type
_entity.pdbx_description
1 polymer ?
#
loop_
_entity_poly.entity_id
_entity_poly.type
_entity_poly.pdbx_seq_one_letter_code
_entity_poly.pdbx_strand_id
1 'polypeptide(L)'
;MTTIDLTIHKDRRARAIQRAKEKNIIIPTYAQMKDPSKIPAKVKDELKGIGLWDIHPRNLFRINWHNQPVASGGTPSASLRTSFGGVNFIELPSSLTGVPARIIA
;
A
#
# COMPACT_ATOMS: atom_id res chain seq x y z
N MET A 1 12.72 -27.51 7.23
CA MET A 1 12.37 -26.07 7.23
C MET A 1 13.09 -25.43 6.05
N THR A 2 12.38 -24.87 5.09
CA THR A 2 12.99 -24.12 3.99
C THR A 2 13.25 -22.71 4.50
N THR A 3 14.51 -22.37 4.76
CA THR A 3 14.92 -21.02 5.18
C THR A 3 14.97 -20.09 3.97
N ILE A 4 14.52 -18.86 4.14
CA ILE A 4 14.65 -17.82 3.10
C ILE A 4 16.13 -17.48 2.95
N ASP A 5 16.66 -17.59 1.74
CA ASP A 5 18.01 -17.13 1.41
C ASP A 5 18.07 -15.59 1.38
N LEU A 6 18.86 -15.02 2.28
CA LEU A 6 19.06 -13.56 2.41
C LEU A 6 20.38 -13.09 1.79
N THR A 7 21.03 -13.91 0.97
CA THR A 7 22.31 -13.59 0.32
C THR A 7 22.21 -12.30 -0.49
N ILE A 8 23.10 -11.35 -0.22
CA ILE A 8 23.14 -10.06 -0.90
C ILE A 8 24.17 -10.11 -2.04
N HIS A 9 23.68 -10.14 -3.28
CA HIS A 9 24.50 -9.97 -4.46
C HIS A 9 24.75 -8.48 -4.74
N LYS A 10 25.93 -7.98 -4.33
CA LYS A 10 26.28 -6.54 -4.39
C LYS A 10 26.22 -5.96 -5.81
N ASP A 11 26.69 -6.69 -6.80
CA ASP A 11 26.68 -6.32 -8.23
C ASP A 11 25.24 -6.18 -8.78
N ARG A 12 24.34 -7.10 -8.41
CA ARG A 12 22.92 -7.05 -8.79
C ARG A 12 22.22 -5.87 -8.13
N ARG A 13 22.49 -5.66 -6.84
CA ARG A 13 21.96 -4.52 -6.08
C ARG A 13 22.40 -3.18 -6.68
N ALA A 14 23.67 -3.04 -7.06
CA ALA A 14 24.18 -1.82 -7.68
C ALA A 14 23.43 -1.49 -8.99
N ARG A 15 23.25 -2.48 -9.86
CA ARG A 15 22.47 -2.34 -11.11
C ARG A 15 21.01 -1.95 -10.86
N ALA A 16 20.37 -2.56 -9.85
CA ALA A 16 19.01 -2.21 -9.47
C ALA A 16 18.88 -0.77 -8.94
N ILE A 17 19.84 -0.32 -8.12
CA ILE A 17 19.89 1.06 -7.63
C ILE A 17 20.04 2.05 -8.78
N GLN A 18 20.94 1.75 -9.73
CA GLN A 18 21.13 2.59 -10.91
C GLN A 18 19.82 2.71 -11.71
N ARG A 19 19.17 1.59 -12.02
CA ARG A 19 17.90 1.57 -12.75
C ARG A 19 16.80 2.36 -12.04
N ALA A 20 16.70 2.24 -10.71
CA ALA A 20 15.74 2.97 -9.91
C ALA A 20 15.95 4.48 -10.00
N LYS A 21 17.21 4.94 -9.96
CA LYS A 21 17.56 6.36 -10.14
C LYS A 21 17.21 6.86 -11.54
N GLU A 22 17.60 6.13 -12.59
CA GLU A 22 17.32 6.48 -14.00
C GLU A 22 15.82 6.63 -14.29
N LYS A 23 14.98 5.82 -13.63
CA LYS A 23 13.53 5.81 -13.81
C LYS A 23 12.78 6.61 -12.72
N ASN A 24 13.48 7.34 -11.86
CA ASN A 24 12.92 8.09 -10.73
C ASN A 24 11.97 7.25 -9.84
N ILE A 25 12.32 5.98 -9.62
CA ILE A 25 11.59 5.05 -8.76
C ILE A 25 12.00 5.32 -7.32
N ILE A 26 11.04 5.77 -6.52
CA ILE A 26 11.21 5.90 -5.07
C ILE A 26 10.54 4.69 -4.42
N ILE A 27 11.33 3.90 -3.71
CA ILE A 27 10.86 2.69 -3.02
C ILE A 27 10.43 3.09 -1.61
N PRO A 28 9.19 2.77 -1.18
CA PRO A 28 8.74 3.03 0.18
C PRO A 28 9.52 2.18 1.18
N THR A 29 9.76 2.73 2.36
CA THR A 29 10.29 1.92 3.48
C THR A 29 9.18 1.06 4.08
N TYR A 30 9.53 -0.04 4.75
CA TYR A 30 8.54 -0.83 5.49
C TYR A 30 7.78 -0.01 6.52
N ALA A 31 8.42 0.98 7.16
CA ALA A 31 7.76 1.88 8.10
C ALA A 31 6.66 2.71 7.43
N GLN A 32 6.87 3.17 6.19
CA GLN A 32 5.88 3.90 5.39
C GLN A 32 4.78 2.99 4.84
N MET A 33 5.11 1.74 4.50
CA MET A 33 4.12 0.75 4.08
C MET A 33 3.19 0.35 5.22
N LYS A 34 3.76 0.19 6.43
CA LYS A 34 3.00 -0.11 7.65
C LYS A 34 2.14 1.07 8.10
N ASP A 35 2.69 2.28 7.98
CA ASP A 35 2.03 3.51 8.42
C ASP A 35 2.11 4.58 7.31
N PRO A 36 1.05 4.70 6.49
CA PRO A 36 1.04 5.64 5.39
C PRO A 36 1.07 7.12 5.81
N SER A 37 0.84 7.43 7.10
CA SER A 37 1.01 8.79 7.60
C SER A 37 2.45 9.29 7.43
N LYS A 38 3.44 8.38 7.48
CA LYS A 38 4.88 8.63 7.32
C LYS A 38 5.32 8.86 5.88
N ILE A 39 4.42 8.73 4.91
CA ILE A 39 4.72 9.02 3.51
C ILE A 39 4.88 10.55 3.35
N PRO A 40 5.95 11.04 2.70
CA PRO A 40 6.16 12.47 2.47
C PRO A 40 4.98 13.12 1.73
N ALA A 41 4.62 14.35 2.12
CA ALA A 41 3.50 15.09 1.53
C ALA A 41 3.59 15.19 0.01
N LYS A 42 4.80 15.48 -0.52
CA LYS A 42 5.06 15.55 -1.96
C LYS A 42 4.61 14.28 -2.71
N VAL A 43 4.87 13.11 -2.15
CA VAL A 43 4.47 11.83 -2.77
C VAL A 43 2.95 11.66 -2.72
N LYS A 44 2.31 12.05 -1.61
CA LYS A 44 0.84 12.01 -1.49
C LYS A 44 0.16 12.93 -2.51
N ASP A 45 0.74 14.11 -2.75
CA ASP A 45 0.22 15.06 -3.74
C ASP A 45 0.40 14.55 -5.17
N GLU A 46 1.56 13.97 -5.51
CA GLU A 46 1.77 13.32 -6.81
C GLU A 46 0.74 12.19 -7.05
N LEU A 47 0.41 11.41 -6.02
CA LEU A 47 -0.57 10.32 -6.13
C LEU A 47 -1.99 10.79 -6.47
N LYS A 48 -2.38 12.03 -6.13
CA LYS A 48 -3.72 12.56 -6.45
C LYS A 48 -3.97 12.62 -7.97
N GLY A 49 -2.91 12.82 -8.76
CA GLY A 49 -2.98 12.85 -10.22
C GLY A 49 -2.80 11.49 -10.91
N ILE A 50 -2.55 10.42 -10.14
CA ILE A 50 -2.18 9.10 -10.68
C ILE A 50 -3.33 8.12 -10.45
N GLY A 51 -3.76 7.45 -11.52
CA GLY A 51 -4.76 6.39 -11.48
C GLY A 51 -4.30 5.19 -10.66
N LEU A 52 -5.25 4.50 -10.04
CA LEU A 52 -4.95 3.32 -9.21
C LEU A 52 -4.32 2.19 -10.04
N TRP A 53 -4.72 2.09 -11.31
CA TRP A 53 -4.31 1.04 -12.25
C TRP A 53 -3.15 1.46 -13.18
N ASP A 54 -2.66 2.69 -13.05
CA ASP A 54 -1.59 3.18 -13.92
C ASP A 54 -0.26 2.48 -13.59
N ILE A 55 0.52 2.20 -14.64
CA ILE A 55 1.89 1.68 -14.51
C ILE A 55 2.82 2.83 -14.14
N HIS A 56 2.71 3.31 -12.89
CA HIS A 56 3.48 4.43 -12.37
C HIS A 56 4.25 4.06 -11.09
N PRO A 57 5.56 4.37 -10.97
CA PRO A 57 6.37 3.99 -9.80
C PRO A 57 5.84 4.47 -8.45
N ARG A 58 5.12 5.59 -8.42
CA ARG A 58 4.53 6.10 -7.17
C ARG A 58 3.43 5.19 -6.60
N ASN A 59 2.80 4.34 -7.42
CA ASN A 59 1.82 3.37 -6.93
C ASN A 59 2.43 2.34 -5.96
N LEU A 60 3.75 2.20 -5.87
CA LEU A 60 4.41 1.42 -4.82
C LEU A 60 4.02 1.88 -3.40
N PHE A 61 3.73 3.16 -3.20
CA PHE A 61 3.27 3.71 -1.92
C PHE A 61 1.83 3.33 -1.57
N ARG A 62 1.07 2.77 -2.52
CA ARG A 62 -0.30 2.25 -2.33
C ARG A 62 -0.33 0.73 -2.07
N ILE A 63 0.81 0.04 -2.05
CA ILE A 63 0.90 -1.38 -1.67
C ILE A 63 0.80 -1.50 -0.14
N ASN A 64 -0.34 -1.09 0.39
CA ASN A 64 -0.74 -1.19 1.80
C ASN A 64 -2.25 -1.43 1.86
N TRP A 65 -2.74 -1.91 3.00
CA TRP A 65 -4.15 -2.24 3.19
C TRP A 65 -5.05 -1.00 3.48
N HIS A 66 -4.48 0.21 3.50
CA HIS A 66 -5.11 1.47 3.91
C HIS A 66 -5.44 2.39 2.72
N ASN A 67 -5.72 1.82 1.55
CA ASN A 67 -5.97 2.59 0.34
C ASN A 67 -7.44 3.07 0.25
N GLN A 68 -7.65 4.33 -0.15
CA GLN A 68 -8.98 4.85 -0.43
C GLN A 68 -9.60 4.14 -1.65
N PRO A 69 -10.86 3.65 -1.59
CA PRO A 69 -11.50 2.88 -2.66
C PRO A 69 -12.06 3.81 -3.75
N VAL A 70 -11.19 4.62 -4.37
CA VAL A 70 -11.54 5.51 -5.47
C VAL A 70 -10.74 5.15 -6.71
N ALA A 71 -11.37 5.22 -7.89
CA ALA A 71 -10.77 4.81 -9.16
C ALA A 71 -9.53 5.62 -9.54
N SER A 72 -9.48 6.89 -9.14
CA SER A 72 -8.35 7.80 -9.36
C SER A 72 -8.13 8.71 -8.15
N GLY A 73 -6.87 9.13 -7.95
CA GLY A 73 -6.50 10.13 -6.95
C GLY A 73 -6.58 9.72 -5.48
N GLY A 74 -6.89 8.45 -5.18
CA GLY A 74 -6.94 7.94 -3.81
C GLY A 74 -5.61 8.07 -3.09
N THR A 75 -5.61 8.70 -1.92
CA THR A 75 -4.42 8.78 -1.07
C THR A 75 -4.55 7.83 0.12
N PRO A 76 -3.44 7.28 0.65
CA PRO A 76 -3.52 6.53 1.89
C PRO A 76 -4.05 7.43 3.03
N SER A 77 -5.15 7.02 3.67
CA SER A 77 -5.81 7.84 4.69
C SER A 77 -5.08 7.74 6.03
N ALA A 78 -4.83 8.89 6.67
CA ALA A 78 -4.18 9.00 7.97
C ALA A 78 -5.17 9.27 9.13
N SER A 79 -6.46 9.46 8.86
CA SER A 79 -7.44 9.78 9.91
C SER A 79 -7.97 8.51 10.59
N LEU A 80 -7.23 8.08 11.61
CA LEU A 80 -7.66 7.22 12.70
C LEU A 80 -8.79 7.88 13.51
N ARG A 81 -10.07 7.73 13.11
CA ARG A 81 -11.20 7.94 14.05
C ARG A 81 -12.35 6.98 13.77
N THR A 82 -12.31 5.85 14.50
CA THR A 82 -13.40 5.01 15.05
C THR A 82 -13.06 3.52 14.91
N SER A 83 -13.60 2.72 15.83
CA SER A 83 -13.06 1.45 16.36
C SER A 83 -12.93 0.25 15.40
N PHE A 84 -12.97 0.45 14.08
CA PHE A 84 -12.59 -0.54 13.06
C PHE A 84 -12.05 0.14 11.77
N GLY A 85 -11.25 1.20 11.88
CA GLY A 85 -10.70 1.90 10.73
C GLY A 85 -9.45 1.23 10.15
N GLY A 86 -9.48 0.83 8.87
CA GLY A 86 -8.24 0.69 8.13
C GLY A 86 -8.24 -0.12 6.83
N VAL A 87 -9.21 -0.99 6.59
CA VAL A 87 -9.24 -1.83 5.37
C VAL A 87 -10.58 -1.62 4.68
N ASN A 88 -10.63 -1.67 3.34
CA ASN A 88 -11.91 -1.71 2.65
C ASN A 88 -12.53 -3.08 2.90
N PHE A 89 -13.40 -3.15 3.90
CA PHE A 89 -14.15 -4.36 4.20
C PHE A 89 -15.60 -4.01 4.53
N ILE A 90 -16.48 -4.98 4.36
CA ILE A 90 -17.88 -4.94 4.74
C ILE A 90 -18.12 -6.10 5.71
N GLU A 91 -18.78 -5.84 6.83
CA GLU A 91 -19.29 -6.90 7.71
C GLU A 91 -20.72 -7.26 7.29
N LEU A 92 -20.96 -8.54 7.00
CA LEU A 92 -22.28 -9.02 6.60
C LEU A 92 -23.10 -9.41 7.83
N PRO A 93 -24.31 -8.87 8.03
CA PRO A 93 -25.10 -9.14 9.23
C PRO A 93 -25.67 -10.57 9.21
N SER A 94 -25.86 -11.15 10.39
CA SER A 94 -26.46 -12.49 10.54
C SER A 94 -27.89 -12.59 9.99
N SER A 95 -28.62 -11.46 9.93
CA SER A 95 -29.92 -11.38 9.27
C SER A 95 -29.86 -11.60 7.75
N LEU A 96 -28.70 -11.32 7.13
CA LEU A 96 -28.46 -11.57 5.72
C LEU A 96 -27.83 -12.94 5.50
N THR A 97 -26.92 -13.37 6.38
CA THR A 97 -26.11 -14.58 6.18
C THR A 97 -26.74 -15.85 6.78
N GLY A 98 -27.68 -15.71 7.71
CA GLY A 98 -28.34 -16.84 8.38
C GLY A 98 -27.45 -17.62 9.36
N VAL A 99 -26.22 -17.14 9.63
CA VAL A 99 -25.26 -17.80 10.51
C VAL A 99 -24.83 -16.88 11.66
N PRO A 100 -24.52 -17.43 12.86
CA PRO A 100 -24.02 -16.63 13.99
C PRO A 100 -22.56 -16.20 13.84
N ALA A 101 -21.83 -16.74 12.85
CA ALA A 101 -20.44 -16.40 12.58
C ALA A 101 -20.31 -14.99 11.98
N ARG A 102 -19.29 -14.24 12.41
CA ARG A 102 -18.94 -12.94 11.83
C ARG A 102 -18.28 -13.13 10.46
N ILE A 103 -18.86 -12.54 9.42
CA ILE A 103 -18.36 -12.62 8.03
C ILE A 103 -17.88 -11.22 7.61
N ILE A 104 -16.59 -11.13 7.26
CA ILE A 104 -15.91 -9.92 6.82
C ILE A 104 -15.46 -10.14 5.37
N ALA A 105 -15.87 -9.26 4.45
CA ALA A 105 -15.59 -9.33 3.01
C ALA A 105 -14.88 -8.08 2.51
#